data_AF-A0A6I9MLT9-F1
#
_entry.id   AF-A0A6I9MLT9-F1
#
_cell.length_a   1.000
_cell.length_b   1.000
_cell.length_c   1.000
_cell.angle_alpha   90.00
_cell.angle_beta   90.00
_cell.angle_gamma   90.00
#
_symmetry.space_group_name_H-M   'P 1'
#
loop_
_entity.id
_entity.type
_entity.pdbx_description
1 polymer ?
#
loop_
_entity_poly.entity_id
_entity_poly.type
_entity_poly.pdbx_seq_one_letter_code
_entity_poly.pdbx_strand_id
1 'polypeptide(L)'
;MCYNVLCDKYATRQLYGYCPSWALNWEYRKKGIMEEITSCDADIISLQEVETEQYYTMFLETLKERGYDGYFCPKSRAKLVSEQERKHVDGCAVFYKTEK
;
A
#
# COMPACT_ATOMS: atom_id res chain seq x y z
N MET A 1 4.23 6.45 -12.04
CA MET A 1 4.57 5.11 -11.52
C MET A 1 3.30 4.27 -11.41
N CYS A 2 3.36 2.98 -11.73
CA CYS A 2 2.27 2.02 -11.48
C CYS A 2 2.87 0.79 -10.78
N TYR A 3 2.38 0.44 -9.60
CA TYR A 3 3.02 -0.58 -8.76
C TYR A 3 2.04 -1.33 -7.85
N ASN A 4 2.03 -2.66 -7.93
CA ASN A 4 1.31 -3.51 -7.00
C ASN A 4 2.23 -3.86 -5.82
N VAL A 5 1.83 -3.49 -4.60
CA VAL A 5 2.70 -3.56 -3.41
C VAL A 5 2.61 -4.88 -2.64
N LEU A 6 1.77 -5.83 -3.08
CA LEU A 6 1.47 -7.09 -2.40
C LEU A 6 1.02 -6.87 -0.94
N CYS A 7 -0.29 -6.86 -0.70
CA CYS A 7 -0.82 -6.65 0.65
C CYS A 7 -0.38 -7.75 1.63
N ASP A 8 -0.35 -7.43 2.92
CA ASP A 8 0.13 -8.38 3.94
C ASP A 8 -0.74 -9.63 3.98
N LYS A 9 -2.04 -9.47 3.77
CA LYS A 9 -3.00 -10.59 3.69
C LYS A 9 -2.60 -11.67 2.67
N TYR A 10 -1.95 -11.31 1.56
CA TYR A 10 -1.55 -12.27 0.51
C TYR A 10 -0.08 -12.66 0.57
N ALA A 11 0.75 -11.99 1.38
CA ALA A 11 2.18 -12.29 1.54
C ALA A 11 2.44 -13.53 2.43
N THR A 12 1.86 -14.67 2.07
CA THR A 12 1.90 -15.90 2.88
C THR A 12 2.96 -16.88 2.42
N ARG A 13 3.42 -17.76 3.32
CA ARG A 13 4.38 -18.84 2.99
C ARG A 13 3.79 -19.90 2.06
N GLN A 14 2.47 -20.01 1.97
CA GLN A 14 1.80 -20.90 1.03
C GLN A 14 1.99 -20.43 -0.42
N LEU A 15 1.89 -19.12 -0.66
CA LEU A 15 2.10 -18.53 -1.99
C LEU A 15 3.59 -18.26 -2.27
N TYR A 16 4.34 -17.85 -1.25
CA TYR A 16 5.74 -17.42 -1.36
C TYR A 16 6.68 -18.28 -0.50
N GLY A 17 6.57 -19.62 -0.63
CA GLY A 17 7.31 -20.59 0.18
C GLY A 17 8.83 -20.57 0.03
N TYR A 18 9.34 -19.88 -0.99
CA TYR A 18 10.77 -19.62 -1.17
C TYR A 18 11.28 -18.41 -0.37
N CYS A 19 10.41 -17.47 0.04
CA CYS A 19 10.79 -16.24 0.73
C CYS A 19 10.66 -16.42 2.25
N PRO A 20 11.74 -16.23 3.05
CA PRO A 20 11.69 -16.49 4.48
C PRO A 20 10.67 -15.57 5.18
N SER A 21 10.03 -16.06 6.24
CA SER A 21 8.91 -15.35 6.89
C SER A 21 9.26 -13.94 7.38
N TRP A 22 10.50 -13.72 7.82
CA TRP A 22 10.96 -12.40 8.25
C TRP A 22 11.02 -11.39 7.08
N ALA A 23 11.32 -11.86 5.87
CA ALA A 23 11.36 -11.03 4.67
C ALA A 23 9.96 -10.82 4.07
N LEU A 24 9.01 -11.72 4.32
CA LEU A 24 7.59 -11.55 3.98
C LEU A 24 6.85 -10.61 4.92
N ASN A 25 7.31 -10.50 6.18
CA ASN A 25 6.69 -9.68 7.20
C ASN A 25 6.53 -8.22 6.73
N TRP A 26 5.33 -7.66 6.93
CA TRP A 26 5.01 -6.29 6.50
C TRP A 26 5.97 -5.24 7.05
N GLU A 27 6.38 -5.34 8.32
CA GLU A 27 7.28 -4.36 8.95
C GLU A 27 8.65 -4.30 8.26
N TYR A 28 9.06 -5.41 7.64
CA TYR A 28 10.25 -5.48 6.80
C TYR A 28 9.96 -4.96 5.38
N ARG A 29 8.95 -5.51 4.69
CA ARG A 29 8.66 -5.19 3.29
C ARG A 29 8.28 -3.74 3.06
N LYS A 30 7.51 -3.13 3.97
CA LYS A 30 7.03 -1.76 3.81
C LYS A 30 8.15 -0.75 3.65
N LYS A 31 9.33 -1.02 4.25
CA LYS A 31 10.52 -0.17 4.12
C LYS A 31 10.99 -0.13 2.66
N GLY A 32 11.17 -1.30 2.05
CA GLY A 32 11.60 -1.40 0.65
C GLY A 32 10.53 -0.90 -0.34
N ILE A 33 9.25 -1.15 -0.06
CA ILE A 33 8.13 -0.62 -0.87
C ILE A 33 8.17 0.92 -0.88
N MET A 34 8.31 1.55 0.29
CA MET A 34 8.37 2.99 0.38
C MET A 34 9.65 3.56 -0.24
N GLU A 35 10.79 2.88 -0.09
CA GLU A 35 12.05 3.24 -0.75
C GLU A 35 11.91 3.24 -2.28
N GLU A 36 11.29 2.22 -2.87
CA GLU A 36 11.02 2.15 -4.31
C GLU A 36 10.13 3.30 -4.79
N ILE A 37 9.00 3.52 -4.11
CA ILE A 37 8.04 4.59 -4.45
C ILE A 37 8.73 5.96 -4.39
N THR A 38 9.48 6.19 -3.33
CA THR A 38 10.14 7.48 -3.08
C THR A 38 11.33 7.74 -3.98
N SER A 39 12.03 6.70 -4.43
CA SER A 39 13.14 6.79 -5.37
C SER A 39 12.68 7.01 -6.80
N CYS A 40 11.51 6.47 -7.17
CA CYS A 40 10.90 6.70 -8.48
C CYS A 40 10.49 8.17 -8.71
N ASP A 41 10.15 8.91 -7.63
CA ASP A 41 9.73 10.33 -7.63
C ASP A 41 8.75 10.74 -8.76
N ALA A 42 7.81 9.86 -9.09
CA ALA A 42 6.90 10.07 -10.19
C ALA A 42 5.80 11.09 -9.84
N ASP A 43 5.49 12.01 -10.74
CA ASP A 43 4.45 13.03 -10.53
C ASP A 43 3.06 12.46 -10.22
N ILE A 44 2.75 11.30 -10.80
CA ILE A 44 1.54 10.52 -10.54
C ILE A 44 1.95 9.08 -10.19
N ILE A 45 1.40 8.55 -9.10
CA ILE A 45 1.65 7.20 -8.60
C ILE A 45 0.32 6.46 -8.50
N SER A 46 0.21 5.30 -9.11
CA SER A 46 -0.95 4.41 -8.98
C SER A 46 -0.53 3.10 -8.31
N LEU A 47 -1.09 2.83 -7.14
CA LEU A 47 -0.78 1.64 -6.34
C LEU A 47 -1.96 0.68 -6.32
N GLN A 48 -1.66 -0.62 -6.39
CA GLN A 48 -2.62 -1.71 -6.19
C GLN A 48 -2.24 -2.55 -4.98
N GLU A 49 -3.22 -3.26 -4.42
CA GLU A 49 -3.09 -4.03 -3.17
C GLU A 49 -2.70 -3.17 -1.96
N VAL A 50 -3.20 -1.94 -1.90
CA VAL A 50 -3.00 -1.06 -0.75
C VAL A 50 -4.03 -1.39 0.32
N GLU A 51 -3.61 -1.85 1.50
CA GLU A 51 -4.52 -2.07 2.64
C GLU A 51 -5.08 -0.74 3.17
N THR A 52 -6.35 -0.75 3.58
CA THR A 52 -7.07 0.44 4.04
C THR A 52 -6.34 1.15 5.18
N GLU A 53 -5.94 0.44 6.22
CA GLU A 53 -5.22 1.04 7.35
C GLU A 53 -3.85 1.57 6.94
N GLN A 54 -3.14 0.85 6.07
CA GLN A 54 -1.80 1.25 5.61
C GLN A 54 -1.85 2.49 4.72
N TYR A 55 -2.93 2.67 3.94
CA TYR A 55 -3.15 3.91 3.19
C TYR A 55 -3.13 5.12 4.11
N TYR A 56 -3.94 5.10 5.18
CA TYR A 56 -4.10 6.26 6.08
C TYR A 56 -2.94 6.45 7.07
N THR A 57 -2.27 5.37 7.48
CA THR A 57 -1.24 5.44 8.53
C THR A 57 0.19 5.53 7.99
N MET A 58 0.42 5.15 6.73
CA MET A 58 1.75 5.11 6.13
C MET A 58 1.80 5.82 4.78
N PHE A 59 1.13 5.30 3.75
CA PHE A 59 1.33 5.78 2.38
C PHE A 59 0.97 7.26 2.24
N LEU A 60 -0.21 7.66 2.72
CA LEU A 60 -0.67 9.04 2.63
C LEU A 60 0.20 9.98 3.47
N GLU A 61 0.51 9.61 4.70
CA GLU A 61 1.29 10.47 5.60
C GLU A 61 2.72 10.68 5.09
N THR A 62 3.41 9.61 4.67
CA THR A 62 4.77 9.73 4.12
C THR A 62 4.82 10.45 2.76
N LEU A 63 3.82 10.26 1.90
CA LEU A 63 3.78 10.94 0.60
C LEU A 63 3.35 12.40 0.71
N LYS A 64 2.51 12.77 1.69
CA LYS A 64 2.17 14.16 1.99
C LYS A 64 3.40 14.98 2.36
N GLU A 65 4.32 14.43 3.15
CA GLU A 65 5.61 15.09 3.48
C GLU A 65 6.45 15.40 2.23
N ARG A 66 6.17 14.74 1.11
CA ARG A 66 6.82 14.92 -0.18
C ARG A 66 5.98 15.72 -1.19
N GLY A 67 4.92 16.38 -0.74
CA GLY A 67 4.09 17.25 -1.58
C GLY A 67 3.06 16.50 -2.43
N TYR A 68 2.69 15.28 -2.06
CA TYR A 68 1.61 14.55 -2.72
C TYR A 68 0.30 14.69 -1.95
N ASP A 69 -0.82 14.68 -2.69
CA ASP A 69 -2.12 14.30 -2.15
C ASP A 69 -2.54 12.96 -2.77
N GLY A 70 -3.58 12.32 -2.21
CA GLY A 70 -3.99 11.00 -2.62
C GLY A 70 -5.48 10.71 -2.50
N TYR A 71 -5.94 9.81 -3.35
CA TYR A 71 -7.26 9.22 -3.28
C TYR A 71 -7.16 7.69 -3.20
N PHE A 72 -7.95 7.09 -2.30
CA PHE A 72 -7.99 5.65 -2.09
C PHE A 72 -9.42 5.12 -2.17
N CYS A 73 -9.56 3.96 -2.81
CA CYS A 73 -10.81 3.22 -2.86
C CYS A 73 -10.57 1.75 -2.50
N PRO A 74 -11.10 1.26 -1.36
CA PRO A 74 -11.03 -0.14 -0.98
C PRO A 74 -11.96 -0.99 -1.86
N LYS A 75 -11.67 -2.29 -1.99
CA LYS A 75 -12.60 -3.22 -2.68
C LYS A 75 -13.97 -3.24 -2.01
N SER A 76 -15.01 -3.50 -2.82
CA SER A 76 -16.42 -3.54 -2.40
C SER A 76 -16.70 -4.44 -1.19
N ARG A 77 -15.89 -5.49 -0.98
CA ARG A 77 -15.96 -6.38 0.19
C ARG A 77 -15.85 -5.65 1.53
N ALA A 78 -15.24 -4.46 1.57
CA ALA A 78 -15.17 -3.60 2.75
C ALA A 78 -16.55 -3.30 3.37
N LYS A 79 -17.61 -3.33 2.56
CA LYS A 79 -19.01 -3.11 3.00
C LYS A 79 -19.64 -4.31 3.70
N LEU A 80 -19.06 -5.50 3.56
CA LEU A 80 -19.66 -6.77 4.02
C LEU A 80 -18.93 -7.37 5.23
N VAL A 81 -17.78 -6.82 5.60
CA VAL A 81 -16.92 -7.33 6.66
C VAL A 81 -17.02 -6.49 7.93
N SER A 82 -16.57 -7.07 9.04
CA SER A 82 -16.46 -6.35 10.31
C SER A 82 -15.53 -5.14 10.20
N GLU A 83 -15.63 -4.21 11.15
CA GLU A 83 -14.77 -3.02 11.18
C GLU A 83 -13.28 -3.37 11.27
N GLN A 84 -12.94 -4.41 12.06
CA GLN A 84 -11.56 -4.87 12.18
C GLN A 84 -11.04 -5.47 10.88
N GLU A 85 -11.85 -6.27 10.18
CA GLU A 85 -11.45 -6.83 8.88
C GLU A 85 -11.38 -5.77 7.78
N ARG A 86 -12.20 -4.72 7.88
CA ARG A 86 -12.23 -3.60 6.92
C ARG A 86 -10.87 -2.92 6.80
N LYS A 87 -10.14 -2.80 7.91
CA LYS A 87 -8.78 -2.25 7.95
C LYS A 87 -7.81 -2.98 7.02
N HIS A 88 -8.00 -4.28 6.87
CA HIS A 88 -7.17 -5.18 6.04
C HIS A 88 -7.79 -5.45 4.66
N VAL A 89 -8.82 -4.70 4.27
CA VAL A 89 -9.32 -4.75 2.89
C VAL A 89 -8.41 -3.90 2.03
N ASP A 90 -7.81 -4.54 1.03
CA ASP A 90 -6.98 -3.91 0.03
C ASP A 90 -7.83 -3.22 -1.06
N GLY A 91 -7.20 -2.26 -1.73
CA GLY A 91 -7.79 -1.46 -2.80
C GLY A 91 -6.74 -0.82 -3.69
N CYS A 92 -7.16 0.23 -4.39
CA CYS A 92 -6.28 1.03 -5.24
C CYS A 92 -6.14 2.44 -4.69
N ALA A 93 -4.94 2.99 -4.77
CA ALA A 93 -4.64 4.38 -4.43
C ALA A 93 -4.02 5.10 -5.62
N VAL A 94 -4.35 6.37 -5.78
CA VAL A 94 -3.69 7.28 -6.71
C VAL A 94 -3.14 8.45 -5.92
N PHE A 95 -1.87 8.77 -6.12
CA PHE A 95 -1.21 9.95 -5.56
C PHE A 95 -0.73 10.86 -6.67
N TYR A 96 -0.73 12.16 -6.41
CA TYR A 96 -0.30 13.18 -7.36
C TYR A 96 0.39 14.34 -6.62
N LYS A 97 1.47 14.88 -7.20
CA LYS A 97 2.13 16.09 -6.66
C LYS A 97 1.18 17.28 -6.76
N THR A 98 0.97 18.00 -5.67
CA THR A 98 -0.03 19.09 -5.60
C THR A 98 0.40 20.38 -6.32
N GLU A 99 1.69 20.49 -6.66
CA GLU A 99 2.26 21.65 -7.37
C GLU A 99 2.20 21.53 -8.90
N LYS A 100 1.59 20.46 -9.45
CA LYS A 100 1.50 20.18 -10.90
C LYS A 100 0.05 19.97 -11.32
#